data_AF-A0A378Y1H6-F1
#
_entry.id   AF-A0A378Y1H6-F1
#
_cell.length_a   1.000
_cell.length_b   1.000
_cell.length_c   1.000
_cell.angle_alpha   90.00
_cell.angle_beta   90.00
_cell.angle_gamma   90.00
#
_symmetry.space_group_name_H-M   'P 1'
#
loop_
_entity.id
_entity.type
_entity.pdbx_description
1 polymer ?
#
loop_
_entity_poly.entity_id
_entity_poly.type
_entity_poly.pdbx_seq_one_letter_code
_entity_poly.pdbx_strand_id
1 'polypeptide(L)'
;MNKKKLEEIFYSKEMEQIRLDYYNNAYNQGKFDETMKKMNPKTLINMHDGDFEVWKGKVWYSDKDQYNISVEGYMGFETIQQGIELYEMFNAELLRYIEQNGGLKGRHEWKKVYHTRAVEISNEHDSYWIFLDGYKSEEISDLYWYMCDVIEQLKRLNKNLNITKIMKEVAYENSTRFTN
;
A
#
# COMPACT_ATOMS: atom_id res chain seq x y z
N MET A 1 42.39 -3.31 11.56
CA MET A 1 42.20 -4.66 12.11
C MET A 1 42.52 -5.69 11.02
N ASN A 2 43.32 -6.72 11.29
CA ASN A 2 43.78 -7.70 10.28
C ASN A 2 42.61 -8.63 9.87
N LYS A 3 42.45 -8.90 8.56
CA LYS A 3 41.42 -9.79 7.99
C LYS A 3 41.34 -11.14 8.70
N LYS A 4 42.49 -11.73 9.04
CA LYS A 4 42.55 -13.01 9.77
C LYS A 4 41.95 -12.93 11.18
N LYS A 5 42.18 -11.80 11.86
CA LYS A 5 41.64 -11.54 13.20
C LYS A 5 40.13 -11.26 13.16
N LEU A 6 39.64 -10.66 12.08
CA LEU A 6 38.22 -10.47 11.81
C LEU A 6 37.50 -11.81 11.57
N GLU A 7 38.11 -12.71 10.80
CA GLU A 7 37.58 -14.06 10.57
C GLU A 7 37.54 -14.87 11.88
N GLU A 8 38.59 -14.81 12.70
CA GLU A 8 38.62 -15.47 14.01
C GLU A 8 37.52 -14.96 14.96
N ILE A 9 37.27 -13.64 14.98
CA ILE A 9 36.17 -13.05 15.74
C ILE A 9 34.82 -13.50 15.17
N PHE A 10 34.66 -13.44 13.84
CA PHE A 10 33.42 -13.81 13.18
C PHE A 10 33.07 -15.29 13.38
N TYR A 11 34.06 -16.19 13.46
CA TYR A 11 33.87 -17.64 13.71
C TYR A 11 33.97 -18.05 15.18
N SER A 12 34.14 -17.11 16.09
CA SER A 12 34.16 -17.39 17.53
C SER A 12 32.82 -17.98 18.03
N LYS A 13 32.87 -18.62 19.21
CA LYS A 13 31.69 -19.12 19.92
C LYS A 13 30.74 -17.99 20.32
N GLU A 14 31.27 -16.81 20.63
CA GLU A 14 30.48 -15.64 21.02
C GLU A 14 29.63 -15.11 19.85
N MET A 15 30.13 -15.22 18.62
CA MET A 15 29.41 -14.83 17.40
C MET A 15 28.53 -15.93 16.80
N GLU A 16 28.49 -17.11 17.41
CA GLU A 16 27.80 -18.29 16.87
C GLU A 16 26.29 -18.05 16.75
N GLN A 17 25.65 -17.51 17.78
CA GLN A 17 24.22 -17.23 17.75
C GLN A 17 23.87 -16.17 16.68
N ILE A 18 24.68 -15.11 16.57
CA ILE A 18 24.47 -14.05 15.56
C ILE A 18 24.65 -14.60 14.14
N ARG A 19 25.63 -15.49 13.90
CA ARG A 19 25.77 -16.18 12.61
C ARG A 19 24.57 -17.08 12.33
N LEU A 20 24.13 -17.86 13.32
CA LEU A 20 22.97 -18.74 13.17
C LEU A 20 21.71 -17.95 12.86
N ASP A 21 21.48 -16.83 13.54
CA ASP A 21 20.34 -15.94 13.27
C ASP A 21 20.44 -15.32 11.87
N TYR A 22 21.64 -14.88 11.45
CA TYR A 22 21.89 -14.39 10.10
C TYR A 22 21.64 -15.47 9.04
N TYR A 23 22.15 -16.69 9.24
CA TYR A 23 21.94 -17.81 8.32
C TYR A 23 20.49 -18.26 8.31
N ASN A 24 19.80 -18.28 9.45
CA ASN A 24 18.39 -18.60 9.54
C ASN A 24 17.54 -17.54 8.83
N ASN A 25 17.85 -16.26 9.00
CA ASN A 25 17.18 -15.17 8.30
C ASN A 25 17.44 -15.23 6.78
N ALA A 26 18.69 -15.45 6.36
CA ALA A 26 19.05 -15.61 4.95
C ALA A 26 18.44 -16.88 4.33
N TYR A 27 18.35 -17.98 5.08
CA TYR A 27 17.70 -19.22 4.66
C TYR A 27 16.18 -19.08 4.59
N ASN A 28 15.57 -18.36 5.53
CA ASN A 28 14.14 -18.04 5.52
C ASN A 28 13.79 -17.09 4.36
N GLN A 29 14.65 -16.12 4.04
CA GLN A 29 14.52 -15.28 2.84
C GLN A 29 14.72 -16.10 1.57
N GLY A 30 15.72 -16.96 1.49
CA GLY A 30 15.93 -17.85 0.34
C GLY A 30 14.75 -18.81 0.12
N LYS A 31 14.17 -19.36 1.20
CA LYS A 31 12.94 -20.16 1.14
C LYS A 31 11.71 -19.35 0.77
N PHE A 32 11.62 -18.09 1.20
CA PHE A 32 10.56 -17.17 0.79
C PHE A 32 10.65 -16.89 -0.72
N ASP A 33 11.83 -16.57 -1.24
CA ASP A 33 12.08 -16.31 -2.65
C ASP A 33 11.83 -17.56 -3.53
N GLU A 34 12.22 -18.74 -3.05
CA GLU A 34 11.97 -20.01 -3.74
C GLU A 34 10.49 -20.41 -3.71
N THR A 35 9.79 -20.12 -2.60
CA THR A 35 8.34 -20.30 -2.48
C THR A 35 7.58 -19.31 -3.38
N MET A 36 7.99 -18.04 -3.43
CA MET A 36 7.41 -17.01 -4.29
C MET A 36 7.59 -17.35 -5.78
N LYS A 37 8.75 -17.89 -6.18
CA LYS A 37 8.98 -18.41 -7.54
C LYS A 37 8.10 -19.63 -7.88
N LYS A 38 7.77 -20.47 -6.90
CA LYS A 38 6.89 -21.64 -7.10
C LYS A 38 5.39 -21.29 -7.05
N MET A 39 5.02 -20.19 -6.40
CA MET A 39 3.63 -19.78 -6.22
C MET A 39 2.97 -19.15 -7.48
N ASN A 40 3.75 -18.88 -8.53
CA ASN A 40 3.32 -18.34 -9.83
C ASN A 40 2.12 -17.37 -9.70
N PRO A 41 2.32 -16.20 -9.06
CA PRO A 41 1.24 -15.27 -8.76
C PRO A 41 0.49 -14.92 -10.05
N LYS A 42 -0.83 -15.09 -10.01
CA LYS A 42 -1.70 -14.82 -11.15
C LYS A 42 -2.26 -13.41 -11.00
N THR A 43 -1.81 -12.49 -11.85
CA THR A 43 -2.43 -11.17 -12.00
C THR A 43 -3.86 -11.34 -12.50
N LEU A 44 -4.81 -10.73 -11.78
CA LEU A 44 -6.24 -10.76 -12.06
C LEU A 44 -6.68 -9.46 -12.72
N ILE A 45 -6.11 -8.34 -12.26
CA ILE A 45 -6.34 -6.99 -12.78
C ILE A 45 -4.97 -6.31 -12.83
N ASN A 46 -4.68 -5.64 -13.93
CA ASN A 46 -3.56 -4.72 -14.07
C ASN A 46 -4.07 -3.49 -14.83
N MET A 47 -3.86 -2.31 -14.25
CA MET A 47 -4.27 -1.03 -14.82
C MET A 47 -3.05 -0.10 -14.81
N HIS A 48 -2.91 0.69 -15.87
CA HIS A 48 -1.78 1.62 -16.05
C HIS A 48 -0.42 0.95 -15.88
N ASP A 49 -0.16 -0.10 -16.65
CA ASP A 49 1.15 -0.75 -16.75
C ASP A 49 1.78 -1.23 -15.42
N GLY A 50 0.95 -1.51 -14.42
CA GLY A 50 1.38 -2.01 -13.11
C GLY A 50 1.15 -1.03 -11.95
N ASP A 51 0.69 0.20 -12.21
CA ASP A 51 0.39 1.16 -11.15
C ASP A 51 -0.71 0.65 -10.21
N PHE A 52 -1.67 -0.11 -10.74
CA PHE A 52 -2.70 -0.79 -9.96
C PHE A 52 -2.77 -2.26 -10.34
N GLU A 53 -2.58 -3.13 -9.36
CA GLU A 53 -2.63 -4.57 -9.57
C GLU A 53 -3.46 -5.27 -8.50
N VAL A 54 -4.28 -6.22 -8.96
CA VAL A 54 -4.83 -7.26 -8.10
C VAL A 54 -4.25 -8.57 -8.58
N TRP A 55 -3.61 -9.31 -7.67
CA TRP A 55 -3.03 -10.60 -7.98
C TRP A 55 -3.35 -11.63 -6.90
N LYS A 56 -3.46 -12.88 -7.34
CA LYS A 56 -3.71 -14.02 -6.50
C LYS A 56 -2.43 -14.85 -6.38
N GLY A 57 -1.99 -15.02 -5.14
CA GLY A 57 -0.95 -15.95 -4.77
C GLY A 57 -1.50 -17.02 -3.82
N LYS A 58 -0.58 -17.62 -3.07
CA LYS A 58 -0.89 -18.55 -1.98
C LYS A 58 -0.39 -17.98 -0.67
N VAL A 59 -1.06 -18.32 0.43
CA VAL A 59 -0.56 -18.01 1.77
C VAL A 59 0.71 -18.83 2.00
N TRP A 60 1.82 -18.19 2.42
CA TRP A 60 3.13 -18.86 2.50
C TRP A 60 3.19 -20.10 3.42
N TYR A 61 2.24 -20.25 4.35
CA TYR A 61 2.12 -21.37 5.29
C TYR A 61 0.90 -22.28 5.04
N SER A 62 0.13 -22.09 3.97
CA SER A 62 -1.04 -22.93 3.70
C SER A 62 -1.42 -23.01 2.21
N ASP A 63 -2.17 -24.02 1.83
CA ASP A 63 -2.66 -24.18 0.45
C ASP A 63 -3.78 -23.17 0.07
N LYS A 64 -4.16 -22.30 1.00
CA LYS A 64 -5.19 -21.29 0.77
C LYS A 64 -4.71 -20.22 -0.20
N ASP A 65 -5.66 -19.71 -0.97
CA ASP A 65 -5.44 -18.55 -1.82
C ASP A 65 -5.29 -17.28 -0.97
N GLN A 66 -4.45 -16.36 -1.47
CA GLN A 66 -4.35 -15.02 -0.93
C GLN A 66 -4.45 -14.03 -2.09
N TYR A 67 -5.40 -13.11 -1.97
CA TYR A 67 -5.55 -11.98 -2.87
C TYR A 67 -4.79 -10.80 -2.32
N ASN A 68 -4.11 -10.08 -3.20
CA ASN A 68 -3.31 -8.91 -2.87
C ASN A 68 -3.72 -7.78 -3.80
N ILE A 69 -3.73 -6.57 -3.24
CA ILE A 69 -3.86 -5.33 -3.98
C ILE A 69 -2.55 -4.54 -3.82
N SER A 70 -1.96 -4.18 -4.94
CA SER A 70 -0.78 -3.34 -5.04
C SER A 70 -1.18 -2.06 -5.75
N VAL A 71 -0.80 -0.93 -5.16
CA VAL A 71 -0.94 0.40 -5.77
C VAL A 71 0.43 1.03 -5.70
N GLU A 72 0.94 1.53 -6.82
CA GLU A 72 2.25 2.16 -6.86
C GLU A 72 2.30 3.35 -5.90
N GLY A 73 3.28 3.35 -4.99
CA GLY A 73 3.40 4.35 -3.93
C GLY A 73 3.86 5.72 -4.42
N TYR A 74 4.24 5.88 -5.69
CA TYR A 74 4.78 7.11 -6.26
C TYR A 74 3.94 7.64 -7.43
N MET A 75 2.61 7.70 -7.26
CA MET A 75 1.74 8.38 -8.21
C MET A 75 1.53 9.84 -7.81
N GLY A 76 2.02 10.76 -8.65
CA GLY A 76 1.80 12.20 -8.54
C GLY A 76 0.59 12.65 -9.35
N PHE A 77 -0.29 13.43 -8.73
CA PHE A 77 -1.49 14.00 -9.37
C PHE A 77 -1.47 15.53 -9.33
N GLU A 78 -1.96 16.18 -10.38
CA GLU A 78 -2.11 17.65 -10.38
C GLU A 78 -3.16 18.09 -9.33
N THR A 79 -4.20 17.28 -9.14
CA THR A 79 -5.19 17.47 -8.08
C THR A 79 -5.52 16.16 -7.36
N ILE A 80 -5.88 16.23 -6.08
CA ILE A 80 -6.38 15.06 -5.34
C ILE A 80 -7.64 14.47 -6.00
N GLN A 81 -8.44 15.31 -6.67
CA GLN A 81 -9.63 14.87 -7.37
C GLN A 81 -9.31 13.90 -8.51
N GLN A 82 -8.24 14.15 -9.29
CA GLN A 82 -7.76 13.20 -10.31
C GLN A 82 -7.34 11.87 -9.68
N GLY A 83 -6.64 11.91 -8.55
CA GLY A 83 -6.28 10.70 -7.81
C GLY A 83 -7.52 9.92 -7.33
N ILE A 84 -8.53 10.60 -6.81
CA ILE A 84 -9.80 9.98 -6.41
C ILE A 84 -10.47 9.30 -7.61
N GLU A 85 -10.58 9.98 -8.75
CA GLU A 85 -11.21 9.44 -9.96
C GLU A 85 -10.50 8.18 -10.45
N LEU A 86 -9.16 8.17 -10.41
CA LEU A 86 -8.37 7.01 -10.81
C LEU A 86 -8.59 5.80 -9.89
N TYR A 87 -8.64 6.03 -8.57
CA TYR A 87 -8.90 4.97 -7.59
C TYR A 87 -10.34 4.45 -7.70
N GLU A 88 -11.31 5.32 -8.02
CA GLU A 88 -12.69 4.92 -8.29
C GLU A 88 -12.81 4.07 -9.55
N MET A 89 -12.10 4.44 -10.63
CA MET A 89 -12.03 3.64 -11.86
C MET A 89 -11.46 2.24 -11.58
N PHE A 90 -10.35 2.16 -10.85
CA PHE A 90 -9.76 0.89 -10.45
C PHE A 90 -10.72 0.05 -9.61
N ASN A 91 -11.36 0.65 -8.61
CA ASN A 91 -12.28 -0.08 -7.73
C ASN A 91 -13.55 -0.55 -8.46
N ALA A 92 -14.00 0.17 -9.48
CA ALA A 92 -15.09 -0.26 -10.36
C ALA A 92 -14.69 -1.47 -11.21
N GLU A 93 -13.45 -1.53 -11.70
CA GLU A 93 -12.92 -2.70 -12.40
C GLU A 93 -12.81 -3.92 -11.47
N LEU A 94 -12.35 -3.70 -10.24
CA LEU A 94 -12.32 -4.74 -9.21
C LEU A 94 -13.72 -5.28 -8.90
N LEU A 95 -14.70 -4.40 -8.72
CA LEU A 95 -16.09 -4.83 -8.50
C LEU A 95 -16.60 -5.67 -9.68
N ARG A 96 -16.35 -5.22 -10.92
CA ARG A 96 -16.76 -5.97 -12.12
C ARG A 96 -16.14 -7.36 -12.14
N TYR A 97 -14.86 -7.48 -11.83
CA TYR A 97 -14.18 -8.76 -11.73
C TYR A 97 -14.81 -9.67 -10.66
N ILE A 98 -15.07 -9.14 -9.46
CA ILE A 98 -15.67 -9.89 -8.35
C ILE A 98 -17.06 -10.40 -8.73
N GLU A 99 -17.90 -9.55 -9.31
CA GLU A 99 -19.25 -9.92 -9.75
C GLU A 99 -19.24 -11.03 -10.80
N GLN A 100 -18.28 -11.01 -11.73
CA GLN A 100 -18.11 -12.07 -12.72
C GLN A 100 -17.58 -13.40 -12.15
N ASN A 101 -17.00 -13.39 -10.95
CA ASN A 101 -16.27 -14.51 -10.36
C ASN A 101 -16.81 -14.98 -9.00
N GLY A 102 -18.09 -14.78 -8.72
CA GLY A 102 -18.77 -15.32 -7.54
C GLY A 102 -19.57 -14.32 -6.72
N GLY A 103 -19.57 -13.05 -7.11
CA GLY A 103 -20.37 -12.00 -6.49
C GLY A 103 -19.68 -11.34 -5.29
N LEU A 104 -20.02 -10.08 -5.04
CA LEU A 104 -19.49 -9.34 -3.90
C LEU A 104 -20.03 -9.89 -2.58
N LYS A 105 -19.13 -10.32 -1.70
CA LYS A 105 -19.48 -10.75 -0.35
C LYS A 105 -19.53 -9.58 0.63
N GLY A 106 -20.25 -9.80 1.71
CA GLY A 106 -20.32 -8.87 2.83
C GLY A 106 -18.94 -8.53 3.38
N ARG A 107 -18.82 -7.32 3.93
CA ARG A 107 -17.58 -6.81 4.50
C ARG A 107 -17.18 -7.61 5.74
N HIS A 108 -16.01 -8.23 5.73
CA HIS A 108 -15.44 -8.83 6.94
C HIS A 108 -14.89 -7.75 7.87
N GLU A 109 -14.99 -7.99 9.18
CA GLU A 109 -14.31 -7.15 10.17
C GLU A 109 -12.80 -7.35 10.05
N TRP A 110 -12.14 -6.40 9.39
CA TRP A 110 -10.70 -6.33 9.40
C TRP A 110 -10.18 -5.74 10.72
N LYS A 111 -9.18 -6.39 11.32
CA LYS A 111 -8.42 -5.80 12.42
C LYS A 111 -7.47 -4.77 11.80
N LYS A 112 -7.70 -3.48 12.03
CA LYS A 112 -6.73 -2.43 11.70
C LYS A 112 -5.44 -2.70 12.48
N VAL A 113 -4.44 -3.32 11.82
CA VAL A 113 -3.17 -3.67 12.48
C VAL A 113 -2.27 -2.43 12.64
N TYR A 114 -2.48 -1.36 11.86
CA TYR A 114 -1.65 -0.15 11.94
C TYR A 114 -2.42 1.13 12.29
N HIS A 115 -1.90 1.82 13.31
CA HIS A 115 -2.21 3.18 13.71
C HIS A 115 -1.39 4.17 12.85
N THR A 116 -1.90 4.50 11.66
CA THR A 116 -1.80 5.77 10.94
C THR A 116 -2.53 5.56 9.61
N ARG A 117 -3.02 6.63 8.98
CA ARG A 117 -3.97 6.58 7.84
C ARG A 117 -3.48 5.59 6.76
N ALA A 118 -4.39 4.86 6.12
CA ALA A 118 -4.08 4.01 4.95
C ALA A 118 -3.62 4.83 3.73
N VAL A 119 -3.67 6.16 3.85
CA VAL A 119 -3.41 7.15 2.83
C VAL A 119 -2.60 8.28 3.45
N GLU A 120 -1.39 8.48 2.96
CA GLU A 120 -0.61 9.70 3.19
C GLU A 120 -0.60 10.54 1.91
N ILE A 121 -0.73 11.87 2.05
CA ILE A 121 -0.68 12.80 0.92
C ILE A 121 0.43 13.81 1.17
N SER A 122 1.41 13.88 0.27
CA SER A 122 2.38 14.98 0.22
C SER A 122 2.07 15.91 -0.94
N ASN A 123 2.29 17.22 -0.78
CA ASN A 123 2.27 18.17 -1.89
C ASN A 123 3.69 18.67 -2.13
N GLU A 124 4.31 18.19 -3.19
CA GLU A 124 5.70 18.47 -3.54
C GLU A 124 5.79 18.66 -5.05
N HIS A 125 6.53 19.69 -5.49
CA HIS A 125 6.75 20.00 -6.90
C HIS A 125 5.45 20.08 -7.72
N ASP A 126 4.46 20.82 -7.20
CA ASP A 126 3.14 21.04 -7.81
C ASP A 126 2.34 19.74 -8.05
N SER A 127 2.68 18.67 -7.34
CA SER A 127 2.02 17.36 -7.42
C SER A 127 1.56 16.90 -6.04
N TYR A 128 0.38 16.28 -5.99
CA TYR A 128 -0.12 15.53 -4.85
C TYR A 128 0.30 14.07 -4.97
N TRP A 129 1.17 13.62 -4.07
CA TRP A 129 1.67 12.24 -3.99
C TRP A 129 0.81 11.46 -3.03
N ILE A 130 0.21 10.35 -3.47
CA ILE A 130 -0.63 9.48 -2.64
C ILE A 130 0.13 8.20 -2.31
N PHE A 131 0.46 8.02 -1.03
CA PHE A 131 1.12 6.81 -0.55
C PHE A 131 0.10 5.88 0.10
N LEU A 132 0.12 4.62 -0.33
CA LEU A 132 -0.78 3.58 0.14
C LEU A 132 -0.01 2.29 0.39
N ASP A 133 -0.21 1.70 1.57
CA ASP A 133 0.25 0.34 1.81
C ASP A 133 -0.62 -0.66 1.03
N GLY A 134 0.01 -1.65 0.41
CA GLY A 134 -0.71 -2.78 -0.17
C GLY A 134 -1.55 -3.52 0.88
N TYR A 135 -2.66 -4.12 0.44
CA TYR A 135 -3.52 -4.91 1.31
C TYR A 135 -3.65 -6.35 0.81
N LYS A 136 -3.90 -7.29 1.72
CA LYS A 136 -4.06 -8.70 1.38
C LYS A 136 -5.12 -9.38 2.23
N SER A 137 -5.89 -10.26 1.61
CA SER A 137 -6.92 -11.07 2.27
C SER A 137 -7.07 -12.43 1.61
N GLU A 138 -7.58 -13.42 2.34
CA GLU A 138 -8.05 -14.70 1.77
C GLU A 138 -9.36 -14.52 0.98
N GLU A 139 -10.06 -13.39 1.15
CA GLU A 139 -11.28 -13.04 0.43
C GLU A 139 -11.08 -11.81 -0.47
N ILE A 140 -11.35 -11.96 -1.75
CA ILE A 140 -11.19 -10.88 -2.74
C ILE A 140 -12.16 -9.71 -2.50
N SER A 141 -13.36 -9.98 -1.97
CA SER A 141 -14.33 -8.94 -1.60
C SER A 141 -13.76 -7.95 -0.59
N ASP A 142 -12.85 -8.39 0.29
CA ASP A 142 -12.22 -7.50 1.27
C ASP A 142 -11.29 -6.46 0.63
N LEU A 143 -10.69 -6.76 -0.52
CA LEU A 143 -9.87 -5.81 -1.26
C LEU A 143 -10.74 -4.67 -1.82
N TYR A 144 -11.96 -4.98 -2.28
CA TYR A 144 -12.92 -3.96 -2.72
C TYR A 144 -13.32 -3.05 -1.56
N TRP A 145 -13.68 -3.64 -0.40
CA TRP A 145 -14.04 -2.86 0.78
C TRP A 145 -12.88 -2.02 1.31
N TYR A 146 -11.65 -2.53 1.21
CA TYR A 146 -10.45 -1.74 1.51
C TYR A 146 -10.35 -0.49 0.63
N MET A 147 -10.50 -0.65 -0.69
CA MET A 147 -10.41 0.48 -1.61
C MET A 147 -11.55 1.49 -1.42
N CYS A 148 -12.76 1.04 -1.06
CA CYS A 148 -13.83 1.95 -0.66
C CYS A 148 -13.41 2.85 0.52
N ASP A 149 -12.79 2.28 1.56
CA ASP A 149 -12.31 3.03 2.72
C ASP A 149 -11.16 3.99 2.36
N VAL A 150 -10.29 3.61 1.42
CA VAL A 150 -9.21 4.45 0.89
C VAL A 150 -9.77 5.66 0.15
N ILE A 151 -10.69 5.41 -0.79
CA ILE A 151 -11.37 6.46 -1.58
C ILE A 151 -12.12 7.42 -0.65
N GLU A 152 -12.80 6.89 0.39
CA GLU A 152 -13.49 7.74 1.35
C GLU A 152 -12.52 8.61 2.16
N GLN A 153 -11.37 8.07 2.58
CA GLN A 153 -10.31 8.85 3.23
C GLN A 153 -9.78 9.96 2.32
N LEU A 154 -9.51 9.67 1.04
CA LEU A 154 -9.08 10.66 0.06
C LEU A 154 -10.11 11.78 -0.12
N LYS A 155 -11.40 11.45 -0.26
CA LYS A 155 -12.49 12.43 -0.36
C LYS A 155 -12.56 13.33 0.87
N ARG A 156 -12.42 12.76 2.07
CA ARG A 156 -12.40 13.53 3.32
C ARG A 156 -11.19 14.47 3.39
N LEU A 157 -10.01 14.01 2.97
CA LEU A 157 -8.80 14.84 2.91
C LEU A 157 -8.94 15.98 1.90
N ASN A 158 -9.42 15.69 0.68
CA ASN A 158 -9.67 16.69 -0.36
C ASN A 158 -10.62 17.80 0.14
N LYS A 159 -11.72 17.41 0.79
CA LYS A 159 -12.67 18.37 1.39
C LYS A 159 -12.00 19.27 2.42
N ASN A 160 -11.19 18.71 3.32
CA ASN A 160 -10.50 19.48 4.36
C ASN A 160 -9.47 20.47 3.80
N LEU A 161 -8.76 20.08 2.73
CA LEU A 161 -7.81 20.95 2.04
C LEU A 161 -8.50 22.13 1.36
N ASN A 162 -9.64 21.88 0.69
CA ASN A 162 -10.44 22.93 0.09
C ASN A 162 -10.98 23.93 1.13
N ILE A 163 -11.46 23.44 2.29
CA ILE A 163 -11.88 24.32 3.40
C ILE A 163 -10.71 25.19 3.88
N THR A 164 -9.53 24.59 4.06
CA THR A 164 -8.33 25.31 4.52
C THR A 164 -7.90 26.39 3.54
N LYS A 165 -7.99 26.12 2.22
CA LYS A 165 -7.67 27.09 1.17
C LYS A 165 -8.61 28.30 1.23
N ILE A 166 -9.92 28.06 1.30
CA ILE A 166 -10.94 29.11 1.42
C ILE A 166 -10.71 29.97 2.67
N MET A 167 -10.42 29.34 3.82
CA MET A 167 -10.16 30.08 5.06
C MET A 167 -8.93 30.99 4.96
N LYS A 168 -7.88 30.58 4.25
CA LYS A 168 -6.69 31.41 4.01
C LYS A 168 -6.99 32.60 3.08
N GLU A 169 -7.76 32.38 2.02
CA GLU A 169 -8.17 33.43 1.09
C GLU A 169 -9.04 34.49 1.79
N VAL A 170 -10.03 34.06 2.58
CA VAL A 170 -10.88 34.96 3.38
C VAL A 170 -10.05 35.74 4.43
N ALA A 171 -9.09 35.09 5.08
CA ALA A 171 -8.21 35.77 6.02
C ALA A 171 -7.33 36.84 5.33
N TYR A 172 -6.80 36.53 4.16
CA TYR A 172 -6.01 37.46 3.35
C TYR A 172 -6.83 38.68 2.88
N GLU A 173 -8.03 38.46 2.33
CA GLU A 173 -8.95 39.53 1.92
C GLU A 173 -9.35 40.44 3.09
N ASN A 174 -9.59 39.87 4.27
CA ASN A 174 -9.88 40.67 5.46
C ASN A 174 -8.64 41.47 5.88
N SER A 175 -7.44 40.88 5.90
CA SER A 175 -6.21 41.60 6.28
C SER A 175 -5.84 42.77 5.36
N THR A 176 -6.19 42.68 4.07
CA THR A 176 -5.95 43.71 3.05
C THR A 176 -7.02 44.81 3.04
N ARG A 177 -8.22 44.53 3.55
CA ARG A 177 -9.28 45.54 3.74
C ARG A 177 -9.07 46.43 4.97
N PHE A 178 -8.33 45.98 5.98
CA PHE A 178 -8.06 46.76 7.21
C PHE A 178 -6.72 47.54 7.16
N THR A 179 -6.01 47.49 6.03
CA THR A 179 -4.69 48.15 5.84
C THR A 179 -4.69 49.25 4.79
N ASN A 180 -5.84 49.57 4.17
CA ASN A 180 -6.07 50.72 3.29
C ASN A 180 -7.12 51.65 3.90
#